data_AF-A0A453BSJ9-F1
#
_entry.id   AF-A0A453BSJ9-F1
#
_cell.length_a   1.000
_cell.length_b   1.000
_cell.length_c   1.000
_cell.angle_alpha   90.00
_cell.angle_beta   90.00
_cell.angle_gamma   90.00
#
_symmetry.space_group_name_H-M   'P 1'
#
loop_
_entity.id
_entity.type
_entity.pdbx_description
1 polymer ?
#
loop_
_entity_poly.entity_id
_entity_poly.type
_entity_poly.pdbx_seq_one_letter_code
_entity_poly.pdbx_strand_id
1 'polypeptide(L)'
;MHCVISGLRDPELPVRVDSVFALRSFVEACKDLDEIRPILPQLLDEFFKLMGEVENEDLVFTLETIVDRFGEEMAPYALGLCQSLAAAFWRCMASSEADDEVEDSGALAAVGCLRALSTILESISSLPHLFIQIEPTLLPILRRMLTSDGQDVYEEVLEIVSYLTFYSPTISLDMWSLWPLMMEALNDWAIDFFENILVPLDNYISRGTEHFVTCKDPDYQQSLWKGLSSVMTDQNMEDSDIVPAPKLIEVFFQNCKGQVDHWVEPYLRLTIDRLRRAEKPYLKSLLVQVIANVFYYNPSLTLAMLHKLGVATEIFNLWFVMLQQVKKSGKRVNFKREHDKKVCCLGLTSLIGLPANHIPAE
;
A
#
# COMPACT_ATOMS: atom_id res chain seq x y z
N MET A 1 10.67 36.02 -11.50
CA MET A 1 11.42 34.82 -11.95
C MET A 1 12.93 35.05 -11.98
N HIS A 2 13.47 35.93 -12.84
CA HIS A 2 14.93 36.17 -12.92
C HIS A 2 15.61 36.53 -11.59
N CYS A 3 14.95 37.31 -10.72
CA CYS A 3 15.49 37.64 -9.40
C CYS A 3 15.56 36.42 -8.47
N VAL A 4 14.58 35.53 -8.52
CA VAL A 4 14.55 34.28 -7.71
C VAL A 4 15.67 33.35 -8.14
N ILE A 5 15.86 33.18 -9.46
CA ILE A 5 16.94 32.35 -10.01
C ILE A 5 18.31 32.95 -9.70
N SER A 6 18.44 34.29 -9.77
CA SER A 6 19.68 34.97 -9.37
C SER A 6 19.98 34.77 -7.89
N GLY A 7 18.95 34.79 -7.04
CA GLY A 7 19.10 34.58 -5.61
C GLY A 7 19.49 33.15 -5.23
N LEU A 8 19.08 32.13 -6.02
CA LEU A 8 19.55 30.74 -5.84
C LEU A 8 21.07 30.58 -6.03
N ARG A 9 21.72 31.53 -6.73
CA ARG A 9 23.17 31.56 -6.95
C ARG A 9 23.89 32.60 -6.10
N ASP A 10 23.20 33.18 -5.13
CA ASP A 10 23.79 34.19 -4.26
C ASP A 10 24.89 33.57 -3.38
N PRO A 11 26.02 34.26 -3.14
CA PRO A 11 27.06 33.78 -2.24
C PRO A 11 26.55 33.57 -0.80
N GLU A 12 25.53 34.32 -0.37
CA GLU A 12 24.98 34.23 0.97
C GLU A 12 23.93 33.12 1.06
N LEU A 13 24.18 32.13 1.93
CA LEU A 13 23.28 31.01 2.12
C LEU A 13 21.83 31.41 2.48
N PRO A 14 21.59 32.40 3.38
CA PRO A 14 20.23 32.83 3.69
C PRO A 14 19.45 33.33 2.47
N VAL A 15 20.13 33.98 1.52
CA VAL A 15 19.50 34.50 0.29
C VAL A 15 19.13 33.35 -0.65
N ARG A 16 19.97 32.32 -0.74
CA ARG A 16 19.67 31.12 -1.53
C ARG A 16 18.47 30.37 -0.96
N VAL A 17 18.40 30.21 0.36
CA VAL A 17 17.26 29.58 1.04
C VAL A 17 15.97 30.40 0.86
N ASP A 18 16.01 31.72 1.08
CA ASP A 18 14.85 32.62 0.83
C ASP A 18 14.35 32.58 -0.62
N SER A 19 15.28 32.39 -1.55
CA SER A 19 14.94 32.25 -2.98
C SER A 19 14.19 30.94 -3.28
N VAL A 20 14.50 29.85 -2.58
CA VAL A 20 13.75 28.59 -2.70
C VAL A 20 12.31 28.78 -2.22
N PHE A 21 12.11 29.46 -1.10
CA PHE A 21 10.77 29.78 -0.59
C PHE A 21 9.95 30.59 -1.59
N ALA A 22 10.54 31.66 -2.14
CA ALA A 22 9.89 32.48 -3.14
C ALA A 22 9.56 31.70 -4.41
N LEU A 23 10.39 30.72 -4.78
CA LEU A 23 10.16 29.86 -5.92
C LEU A 23 8.91 28.98 -5.73
N ARG A 24 8.72 28.39 -4.54
CA ARG A 24 7.55 27.57 -4.25
C ARG A 24 6.25 28.31 -4.56
N SER A 25 6.07 29.48 -3.93
CA SER A 25 4.88 30.31 -4.14
C SER A 25 4.72 30.75 -5.59
N PHE A 26 5.82 30.96 -6.30
CA PHE A 26 5.79 31.27 -7.73
C PHE A 26 5.27 30.09 -8.56
N VAL A 27 5.82 28.88 -8.35
CA VAL A 27 5.43 27.65 -9.05
C VAL A 27 3.96 27.30 -8.80
N GLU A 28 3.48 27.47 -7.56
CA GLU A 28 2.07 27.28 -7.19
C GLU A 28 1.13 28.29 -7.90
N ALA A 29 1.54 29.56 -7.99
CA ALA A 29 0.75 30.60 -8.64
C ALA A 29 0.82 30.56 -10.18
N CYS A 30 1.84 29.90 -10.74
CA CYS A 30 2.10 29.90 -12.18
C CYS A 30 1.13 28.95 -12.90
N LYS A 31 0.27 29.51 -13.77
CA LYS A 31 -0.67 28.72 -14.59
C LYS A 31 -0.01 28.04 -15.79
N ASP A 32 1.06 28.64 -16.30
CA ASP A 32 1.79 28.19 -17.48
C ASP A 32 3.27 28.03 -17.13
N LEU A 33 3.76 26.80 -17.16
CA LEU A 33 5.12 26.46 -16.75
C LEU A 33 6.14 26.64 -17.89
N ASP A 34 5.72 27.08 -19.08
CA ASP A 34 6.58 27.24 -20.26
C ASP A 34 7.78 28.17 -20.02
N GLU A 35 7.66 29.14 -19.12
CA GLU A 35 8.79 30.02 -18.74
C GLU A 35 9.81 29.29 -17.84
N ILE A 36 9.38 28.29 -17.06
CA ILE A 36 10.21 27.54 -16.12
C ILE A 36 10.88 26.33 -16.77
N ARG A 37 10.22 25.68 -17.74
CA ARG A 37 10.75 24.50 -18.44
C ARG A 37 12.20 24.65 -18.94
N PRO A 38 12.61 25.76 -19.59
CA PRO A 38 13.97 25.91 -20.11
C PRO A 38 15.05 25.97 -19.02
N ILE A 39 14.66 26.37 -17.81
CA ILE A 39 15.58 26.56 -16.69
C ILE A 39 15.46 25.46 -15.63
N LEU A 40 14.47 24.57 -15.73
CA LEU A 40 14.23 23.48 -14.81
C LEU A 40 15.50 22.65 -14.50
N PRO A 41 16.34 22.24 -15.47
CA PRO A 41 17.56 21.50 -15.15
C PRO A 41 18.52 22.31 -14.25
N GLN A 42 18.66 23.61 -14.50
CA GLN A 42 19.53 24.48 -13.69
C GLN A 42 18.96 24.66 -12.29
N LEU A 43 17.63 24.79 -12.20
CA LEU A 43 16.93 24.94 -10.94
C LEU A 43 17.14 23.70 -10.07
N LEU A 44 16.91 22.51 -10.61
CA LEU A 44 17.14 21.25 -9.90
C LEU A 44 18.60 21.08 -9.46
N ASP A 45 19.56 21.49 -10.29
CA ASP A 45 20.99 21.45 -9.93
C ASP A 45 21.32 22.35 -8.73
N GLU A 46 20.80 23.59 -8.67
CA GLU A 46 21.00 24.44 -7.49
C GLU A 46 20.25 23.90 -6.25
N PHE A 47 19.08 23.30 -6.43
CA PHE A 47 18.36 22.62 -5.35
C PHE A 47 19.19 21.47 -4.76
N PHE A 48 19.84 20.66 -5.59
CA PHE A 48 20.68 19.57 -5.13
C PHE A 48 21.86 20.05 -4.29
N LYS A 49 22.50 21.13 -4.71
CA LYS A 49 23.59 21.75 -3.93
C LYS A 49 23.06 22.24 -2.59
N LEU A 50 21.94 22.95 -2.58
CA LEU A 50 21.35 23.48 -1.35
C LEU A 50 20.92 22.39 -0.38
N MET A 51 20.28 21.31 -0.85
CA MET A 51 19.94 20.16 -0.02
C MET A 51 21.17 19.45 0.55
N GLY A 52 22.31 19.51 -0.16
CA GLY A 52 23.59 19.00 0.33
C GLY A 52 24.25 19.90 1.38
N GLU A 53 23.94 21.20 1.37
CA GLU A 53 24.53 22.20 2.25
C GLU A 53 23.68 22.51 3.50
N VAL A 54 22.36 22.33 3.42
CA VAL A 54 21.41 22.73 4.47
C VAL A 54 20.37 21.65 4.75
N GLU A 55 20.17 21.36 6.04
CA GLU A 55 19.05 20.59 6.55
C GLU A 55 17.87 21.54 6.81
N ASN A 56 16.98 21.69 5.83
CA ASN A 56 15.80 22.55 5.95
C ASN A 56 14.59 21.88 5.30
N GLU A 57 13.52 21.72 6.07
CA GLU A 57 12.29 21.03 5.65
C GLU A 57 11.59 21.71 4.47
N ASP A 58 11.66 23.03 4.38
CA ASP A 58 10.99 23.79 3.34
C ASP A 58 11.63 23.64 1.97
N LEU A 59 12.95 23.33 1.93
CA LEU A 59 13.60 22.92 0.69
C LEU A 59 12.95 21.64 0.14
N VAL A 60 12.63 20.70 1.02
CA VAL A 60 12.02 19.41 0.66
C VAL A 60 10.58 19.61 0.20
N PHE A 61 9.78 20.40 0.93
CA PHE A 61 8.41 20.73 0.53
C PHE A 61 8.35 21.50 -0.80
N THR A 62 9.32 22.37 -1.05
CA THR A 62 9.39 23.07 -2.33
C THR A 62 9.71 22.11 -3.48
N LEU A 63 10.60 21.14 -3.25
CA LEU A 63 10.91 20.14 -4.25
C LEU A 63 9.69 19.26 -4.57
N GLU A 64 8.97 18.81 -3.56
CA GLU A 64 7.69 18.09 -3.71
C GLU A 64 6.72 18.86 -4.61
N THR A 65 6.55 20.16 -4.33
CA THR A 65 5.68 21.04 -5.11
C THR A 65 6.13 21.19 -6.56
N ILE A 66 7.44 21.26 -6.81
CA ILE A 66 7.99 21.33 -8.17
C ILE A 66 7.70 20.02 -8.91
N VAL A 67 8.01 18.87 -8.29
CA VAL A 67 7.84 17.55 -8.89
C VAL A 67 6.38 17.32 -9.30
N ASP A 68 5.43 17.64 -8.41
CA ASP A 68 3.99 17.54 -8.68
C ASP A 68 3.56 18.35 -9.91
N ARG A 69 4.13 19.55 -10.11
CA ARG A 69 3.77 20.45 -11.21
C ARG A 69 4.36 20.06 -12.56
N PHE A 70 5.54 19.42 -12.58
CA PHE A 70 6.23 19.05 -13.82
C PHE A 70 5.97 17.60 -14.29
N GLY A 71 5.47 16.71 -13.41
CA GLY A 71 5.02 15.37 -13.79
C GLY A 71 6.07 14.56 -14.55
N GLU A 72 5.73 14.03 -15.74
CA GLU A 72 6.63 13.20 -16.55
C GLU A 72 7.93 13.92 -16.99
N GLU A 73 7.96 15.25 -17.00
CA GLU A 73 9.18 16.03 -17.29
C GLU A 73 10.28 15.81 -16.23
N MET A 74 9.91 15.27 -15.06
CA MET A 74 10.84 14.90 -13.98
C MET A 74 11.62 13.62 -14.26
N ALA A 75 11.19 12.80 -15.23
CA ALA A 75 11.78 11.50 -15.53
C ALA A 75 13.31 11.50 -15.70
N PRO A 76 13.94 12.45 -16.42
CA PRO A 76 15.40 12.47 -16.58
C PRO A 76 16.16 12.73 -15.28
N TYR A 77 15.49 13.33 -14.28
CA TYR A 77 16.09 13.75 -13.01
C TYR A 77 15.72 12.84 -11.85
N ALA A 78 14.70 11.99 -12.00
CA ALA A 78 14.12 11.16 -10.93
C ALA A 78 15.16 10.35 -10.16
N LEU A 79 16.11 9.71 -10.85
CA LEU A 79 17.17 8.94 -10.18
C LEU A 79 18.04 9.82 -9.28
N GLY A 80 18.51 10.96 -9.79
CA GLY A 80 19.32 11.91 -9.01
C GLY A 80 18.54 12.54 -7.86
N LEU A 81 17.24 12.77 -8.05
CA LEU A 81 16.33 13.24 -7.01
C LEU A 81 16.21 12.24 -5.87
N CYS A 82 15.92 10.97 -6.19
CA CYS A 82 15.84 9.92 -5.19
C CYS A 82 17.16 9.72 -4.44
N GLN A 83 18.30 9.80 -5.14
CA GLN A 83 19.62 9.70 -4.49
C GLN A 83 19.88 10.84 -3.52
N SER A 84 19.54 12.08 -3.90
CA SER A 84 19.76 13.26 -3.07
C SER A 84 18.84 13.27 -1.85
N LEU A 85 17.57 12.90 -2.02
CA LEU A 85 16.60 12.78 -0.92
C LEU A 85 16.95 11.63 0.02
N ALA A 86 17.38 10.47 -0.51
CA ALA A 86 17.84 9.37 0.33
C ALA A 86 19.08 9.77 1.15
N ALA A 87 20.02 10.52 0.57
CA ALA A 87 21.17 11.04 1.30
C ALA A 87 20.76 12.07 2.36
N ALA A 88 19.78 12.95 2.07
CA ALA A 88 19.23 13.89 3.04
C ALA A 88 18.55 13.17 4.20
N PHE A 89 17.71 12.18 3.92
CA PHE A 89 17.08 11.32 4.92
C PHE A 89 18.10 10.73 5.89
N TRP A 90 19.20 10.14 5.39
CA TRP A 90 20.22 9.57 6.26
C TRP A 90 20.98 10.59 7.10
N ARG A 91 21.15 11.83 6.61
CA ARG A 91 21.72 12.92 7.42
C ARG A 91 20.78 13.30 8.56
N CYS A 92 19.49 13.47 8.27
CA CYS A 92 18.47 13.77 9.28
C CYS A 92 18.38 12.69 10.36
N MET A 93 18.48 11.41 9.97
CA MET A 93 18.52 10.31 10.95
C MET A 93 19.78 10.35 11.82
N ALA A 94 20.94 10.62 11.22
CA ALA A 94 22.20 10.69 11.97
C ALA A 94 22.27 11.88 12.92
N SER A 95 21.65 13.02 12.58
CA SER A 95 21.57 14.17 13.49
C SER A 95 20.60 13.91 14.65
N SER A 96 19.45 13.27 14.39
CA SER A 96 18.50 12.87 15.44
C SER A 96 19.09 11.87 16.44
N GLU A 97 19.94 10.94 15.99
CA GLU A 97 20.60 9.96 16.88
C GLU A 97 21.71 10.58 17.76
N ALA A 98 22.22 11.76 17.39
CA ALA A 98 23.39 12.38 18.03
C ALA A 98 23.04 13.47 19.04
N ASP A 99 21.82 14.03 18.99
CA ASP A 99 21.45 15.22 19.75
C ASP A 99 20.03 15.09 20.37
N ASP A 100 19.97 14.66 21.63
CA ASP A 100 18.73 14.39 22.39
C ASP A 100 17.82 15.64 22.54
N GLU A 101 18.30 16.85 22.21
CA GLU A 101 17.53 18.11 22.30
C GLU A 101 16.89 18.55 20.95
N VAL A 102 17.15 17.85 19.84
CA VAL A 102 16.76 18.25 18.46
C VAL A 102 15.84 17.22 17.76
N GLU A 103 15.35 16.20 18.48
CA GLU A 103 14.52 15.09 17.94
C GLU A 103 13.38 15.57 17.00
N ASP A 104 12.63 16.61 17.38
CA ASP A 104 11.47 17.08 16.61
C ASP A 104 11.83 17.64 15.22
N SER A 105 13.00 18.26 15.06
CA SER A 105 13.39 18.90 13.79
C SER A 105 13.95 17.90 12.78
N GLY A 106 14.72 16.90 13.26
CA GLY A 106 15.28 15.85 12.41
C GLY A 106 14.21 14.88 11.89
N ALA A 107 13.26 14.51 12.76
CA ALA A 107 12.15 13.61 12.41
C ALA A 107 11.23 14.21 11.35
N LEU A 108 10.86 15.49 11.48
CA LEU A 108 9.99 16.18 10.51
C LEU A 108 10.66 16.31 9.13
N ALA A 109 11.96 16.59 9.10
CA ALA A 109 12.72 16.63 7.85
C ALA A 109 12.83 15.25 7.18
N ALA A 110 12.96 14.18 7.98
CA ALA A 110 12.96 12.80 7.48
C ALA A 110 11.61 12.41 6.86
N VAL A 111 10.49 12.75 7.49
CA VAL A 111 9.13 12.59 6.94
C VAL A 111 9.00 13.32 5.60
N GLY A 112 9.44 14.59 5.56
CA GLY A 112 9.43 15.38 4.33
C GLY A 112 10.20 14.70 3.19
N CYS A 113 11.37 14.11 3.49
CA CYS A 113 12.16 13.41 2.49
C CYS A 113 11.39 12.22 1.89
N LEU A 114 10.70 11.43 2.73
CA LEU A 114 9.92 10.27 2.28
C LEU A 114 8.70 10.69 1.45
N ARG A 115 8.00 11.77 1.82
CA ARG A 115 6.88 12.31 1.01
C ARG A 115 7.32 12.84 -0.35
N ALA A 116 8.45 13.55 -0.40
CA ALA A 116 9.04 13.98 -1.65
C ALA A 116 9.46 12.77 -2.52
N LEU A 117 9.97 11.70 -1.92
CA LEU A 117 10.25 10.44 -2.62
C LEU A 117 8.98 9.82 -3.21
N SER A 118 7.89 9.70 -2.44
CA SER A 118 6.58 9.23 -2.94
C SER A 118 6.09 10.06 -4.12
N THR A 119 6.18 11.39 -4.03
CA THR A 119 5.76 12.31 -5.09
C THR A 119 6.58 12.12 -6.38
N ILE A 120 7.89 11.89 -6.26
CA ILE A 120 8.72 11.55 -7.42
C ILE A 120 8.29 10.22 -8.04
N LEU A 121 8.05 9.19 -7.23
CA LEU A 121 7.60 7.88 -7.71
C LEU A 121 6.23 7.97 -8.41
N GLU A 122 5.31 8.78 -7.89
CA GLU A 122 4.03 9.04 -8.53
C GLU A 122 4.20 9.74 -9.89
N SER A 123 5.06 10.77 -9.94
CA SER A 123 5.32 11.56 -11.17
C SER A 123 5.89 10.72 -12.33
N ILE A 124 6.57 9.62 -12.01
CA ILE A 124 7.16 8.68 -12.99
C ILE A 124 6.40 7.37 -13.13
N SER A 125 5.18 7.27 -12.60
CA SER A 125 4.34 6.06 -12.59
C SER A 125 4.13 5.44 -13.99
N SER A 126 4.19 6.25 -15.06
CA SER A 126 4.10 5.80 -16.46
C SER A 126 5.40 5.21 -17.02
N LEU A 127 6.51 5.23 -16.26
CA LEU A 127 7.85 4.82 -16.69
C LEU A 127 8.44 3.69 -15.82
N PRO A 128 7.92 2.44 -15.93
CA PRO A 128 8.33 1.30 -15.11
C PRO A 128 9.84 1.04 -15.02
N HIS A 129 10.60 1.29 -16.09
CA HIS A 129 12.05 1.05 -16.14
C HIS A 129 12.87 1.94 -15.18
N LEU A 130 12.31 3.06 -14.71
CA LEU A 130 12.97 3.92 -13.73
C LEU A 130 12.91 3.33 -12.32
N PHE A 131 11.83 2.60 -11.98
CA PHE A 131 11.68 1.96 -10.67
C PHE A 131 12.82 0.96 -10.38
N ILE A 132 13.26 0.22 -11.39
CA ILE A 132 14.40 -0.72 -11.28
C ILE A 132 15.70 0.03 -10.91
N GLN A 133 15.89 1.25 -11.43
CA GLN A 133 17.09 2.04 -11.17
C GLN A 133 17.05 2.74 -9.80
N ILE A 134 15.84 3.10 -9.35
CA ILE A 134 15.61 3.78 -8.08
C ILE A 134 15.61 2.80 -6.91
N GLU A 135 15.11 1.58 -7.10
CA GLU A 135 14.98 0.56 -6.06
C GLU A 135 16.25 0.38 -5.20
N PRO A 136 17.47 0.21 -5.75
CA PRO A 136 18.69 0.04 -4.94
C PRO A 136 19.01 1.24 -4.03
N THR A 137 18.57 2.44 -4.41
CA THR A 137 18.75 3.66 -3.62
C THR A 137 17.83 3.68 -2.40
N LEU A 138 16.59 3.21 -2.57
CA LEU A 138 15.56 3.27 -1.53
C LEU A 138 15.56 2.04 -0.62
N LEU A 139 15.96 0.88 -1.14
CA LEU A 139 15.92 -0.40 -0.42
C LEU A 139 16.56 -0.35 0.98
N PRO A 140 17.73 0.29 1.22
CA PRO A 140 18.30 0.39 2.57
C PRO A 140 17.40 1.15 3.55
N ILE A 141 16.72 2.21 3.08
CA ILE A 141 15.77 3.00 3.90
C ILE A 141 14.59 2.12 4.26
N LEU A 142 14.00 1.44 3.26
CA LEU A 142 12.85 0.56 3.45
C LEU A 142 13.15 -0.59 4.42
N ARG A 143 14.32 -1.21 4.32
CA ARG A 143 14.74 -2.29 5.22
C ARG A 143 14.83 -1.82 6.68
N ARG A 144 15.35 -0.61 6.93
CA ARG A 144 15.47 -0.08 8.29
C ARG A 144 14.12 0.38 8.82
N MET A 145 13.39 1.17 8.03
CA MET A 145 12.18 1.85 8.48
C MET A 145 10.92 0.96 8.47
N LEU A 146 10.98 -0.24 7.89
CA LEU A 146 9.93 -1.24 8.09
C LEU A 146 10.00 -1.97 9.44
N THR A 147 11.00 -1.66 10.27
CA THR A 147 11.15 -2.19 11.64
C THR A 147 10.61 -1.18 12.67
N SER A 148 10.76 -1.48 13.96
CA SER A 148 10.42 -0.53 15.03
C SER A 148 11.16 0.81 14.93
N ASP A 149 12.28 0.89 14.21
CA ASP A 149 13.00 2.15 13.98
C ASP A 149 12.19 3.16 13.16
N GLY A 150 11.18 2.73 12.40
CA GLY A 150 10.43 3.59 11.49
C GLY A 150 8.97 3.79 11.88
N GLN A 151 8.60 3.62 13.16
CA GLN A 151 7.21 3.74 13.62
C GLN A 151 6.56 5.08 13.23
N ASP A 152 7.30 6.18 13.39
CA ASP A 152 6.80 7.54 13.12
C ASP A 152 6.66 7.87 11.63
N VAL A 153 7.26 7.06 10.75
CA VAL A 153 7.29 7.27 9.28
C VAL A 153 6.73 6.07 8.51
N TYR A 154 6.07 5.15 9.21
CA TYR A 154 5.74 3.83 8.66
C TYR A 154 4.75 3.92 7.49
N GLU A 155 3.82 4.87 7.55
CA GLU A 155 2.87 5.15 6.47
C GLU A 155 3.58 5.57 5.17
N GLU A 156 4.48 6.56 5.26
CA GLU A 156 5.27 7.02 4.11
C GLU A 156 6.14 5.90 3.52
N VAL A 157 6.72 5.05 4.38
CA VAL A 157 7.54 3.91 3.96
C VAL A 157 6.70 2.89 3.20
N LEU A 158 5.51 2.52 3.71
CA LEU A 158 4.61 1.59 3.05
C LEU A 158 4.08 2.13 1.72
N GLU A 159 3.91 3.45 1.60
CA GLU A 159 3.55 4.10 0.34
C GLU A 159 4.65 3.90 -0.70
N ILE A 160 5.91 4.13 -0.35
CA ILE A 160 7.06 3.87 -1.24
C ILE A 160 7.13 2.38 -1.64
N VAL A 161 6.94 1.45 -0.69
CA VAL A 161 6.88 0.01 -1.01
C VAL A 161 5.74 -0.28 -1.99
N SER A 162 4.59 0.37 -1.82
CA SER A 162 3.44 0.23 -2.73
C SER A 162 3.77 0.69 -4.14
N TYR A 163 4.42 1.84 -4.30
CA TYR A 163 4.87 2.34 -5.60
C TYR A 163 5.85 1.38 -6.28
N LEU A 164 6.90 0.94 -5.56
CA LEU A 164 7.91 0.02 -6.09
C LEU A 164 7.29 -1.33 -6.47
N THR A 165 6.39 -1.86 -5.65
CA THR A 165 5.74 -3.15 -5.90
C THR A 165 4.63 -3.09 -6.94
N PHE A 166 4.04 -1.93 -7.23
CA PHE A 166 2.98 -1.78 -8.23
C PHE A 166 3.49 -1.41 -9.63
N TYR A 167 4.39 -0.43 -9.73
CA TYR A 167 4.81 0.14 -11.02
C TYR A 167 6.07 -0.50 -11.61
N SER A 168 6.94 -1.11 -10.80
CA SER A 168 8.12 -1.83 -11.33
C SER A 168 7.68 -3.00 -12.23
N PRO A 169 8.35 -3.30 -13.36
CA PRO A 169 7.93 -4.39 -14.26
C PRO A 169 7.79 -5.75 -13.58
N THR A 170 8.66 -6.03 -12.61
CA THR A 170 8.67 -7.24 -11.79
C THR A 170 9.08 -6.90 -10.37
N ILE A 171 8.59 -7.65 -9.39
CA ILE A 171 9.03 -7.52 -8.00
C ILE A 171 10.34 -8.29 -7.83
N SER A 172 11.42 -7.59 -7.45
CA SER A 172 12.74 -8.19 -7.24
C SER A 172 12.80 -9.04 -5.98
N LEU A 173 13.79 -9.95 -5.88
CA LEU A 173 14.03 -10.72 -4.65
C LEU A 173 14.42 -9.82 -3.47
N ASP A 174 15.08 -8.70 -3.75
CA ASP A 174 15.41 -7.71 -2.74
C ASP A 174 14.15 -7.06 -2.16
N MET A 175 13.17 -6.72 -2.99
CA MET A 175 11.87 -6.25 -2.50
C MET A 175 11.13 -7.34 -1.72
N TRP A 176 11.14 -8.59 -2.18
CA TRP A 176 10.59 -9.71 -1.42
C TRP A 176 11.20 -9.90 -0.02
N SER A 177 12.42 -9.41 0.22
CA SER A 177 13.03 -9.39 1.57
C SER A 177 12.32 -8.46 2.55
N LEU A 178 11.46 -7.56 2.09
CA LEU A 178 10.67 -6.65 2.91
C LEU A 178 9.38 -7.28 3.46
N TRP A 179 8.88 -8.35 2.83
CA TRP A 179 7.66 -9.03 3.26
C TRP A 179 7.72 -9.49 4.73
N PRO A 180 8.78 -10.19 5.19
CA PRO A 180 8.88 -10.61 6.59
C PRO A 180 8.81 -9.44 7.57
N LEU A 181 9.41 -8.30 7.23
CA LEU A 181 9.41 -7.10 8.07
C LEU A 181 8.00 -6.55 8.26
N MET A 182 7.23 -6.42 7.18
CA MET A 182 5.83 -5.98 7.25
C MET A 182 4.95 -6.94 8.05
N MET A 183 5.14 -8.26 7.87
CA MET A 183 4.38 -9.26 8.61
C MET A 183 4.77 -9.34 10.09
N GLU A 184 6.03 -9.09 10.43
CA GLU A 184 6.49 -8.98 11.81
C GLU A 184 5.90 -7.74 12.48
N ALA A 185 6.01 -6.57 11.84
CA ALA A 185 5.44 -5.32 12.33
C ALA A 185 3.93 -5.44 12.56
N LEU A 186 3.17 -6.00 11.60
CA LEU A 186 1.72 -6.22 11.74
C LEU A 186 1.36 -7.08 12.95
N ASN A 187 2.21 -8.04 13.31
CA ASN A 187 1.97 -8.94 14.45
C ASN A 187 2.39 -8.37 15.79
N ASP A 188 3.18 -7.30 15.82
CA ASP A 188 3.80 -6.77 17.03
C ASP A 188 3.21 -5.40 17.42
N TRP A 189 3.32 -4.41 16.54
CA TRP A 189 3.00 -3.01 16.88
C TRP A 189 2.22 -2.25 15.80
N ALA A 190 2.19 -2.73 14.54
CA ALA A 190 1.72 -1.96 13.38
C ALA A 190 0.26 -2.24 12.97
N ILE A 191 -0.59 -2.67 13.91
CA ILE A 191 -2.00 -3.01 13.61
C ILE A 191 -2.78 -1.80 13.08
N ASP A 192 -2.49 -0.59 13.60
CA ASP A 192 -3.15 0.65 13.18
C ASP A 192 -2.81 1.02 11.72
N PHE A 193 -1.70 0.51 11.19
CA PHE A 193 -1.25 0.71 9.81
C PHE A 193 -1.74 -0.39 8.86
N PHE A 194 -2.62 -1.30 9.28
CA PHE A 194 -2.96 -2.47 8.48
C PHE A 194 -3.64 -2.11 7.14
N GLU A 195 -4.39 -1.02 7.05
CA GLU A 195 -4.91 -0.52 5.77
C GLU A 195 -3.80 -0.05 4.82
N ASN A 196 -2.68 0.48 5.33
CA ASN A 196 -1.51 0.84 4.54
C ASN A 196 -0.70 -0.42 4.15
N ILE A 197 -0.53 -1.38 5.07
CA ILE A 197 0.18 -2.67 4.83
C ILE A 197 -0.55 -3.52 3.79
N LEU A 198 -1.88 -3.44 3.73
CA LEU A 198 -2.71 -4.13 2.74
C LEU A 198 -2.23 -3.90 1.31
N VAL A 199 -1.89 -2.66 0.96
CA VAL A 199 -1.56 -2.26 -0.42
C VAL A 199 -0.34 -2.99 -0.96
N PRO A 200 0.85 -2.95 -0.31
CA PRO A 200 2.00 -3.68 -0.81
C PRO A 200 1.80 -5.20 -0.72
N LEU A 201 1.13 -5.73 0.31
CA LEU A 201 0.85 -7.17 0.40
C LEU A 201 -0.05 -7.66 -0.75
N ASP A 202 -1.06 -6.87 -1.15
CA ASP A 202 -1.84 -7.15 -2.37
C ASP A 202 -0.89 -7.23 -3.57
N ASN A 203 -0.07 -6.20 -3.81
CA ASN A 203 0.84 -6.14 -4.95
C ASN A 203 1.76 -7.38 -5.02
N TYR A 204 2.33 -7.82 -3.89
CA TYR A 204 3.13 -9.05 -3.81
C TYR A 204 2.34 -10.28 -4.27
N ILE A 205 1.09 -10.42 -3.83
CA ILE A 205 0.25 -11.58 -4.17
C ILE A 205 -0.25 -11.50 -5.61
N SER A 206 -0.74 -10.34 -6.06
CA SER A 206 -1.39 -10.17 -7.36
C SER A 206 -0.41 -10.03 -8.52
N ARG A 207 0.77 -9.45 -8.30
CA ARG A 207 1.80 -9.30 -9.34
C ARG A 207 2.91 -10.35 -9.25
N GLY A 208 3.14 -10.89 -8.06
CA GLY A 208 4.19 -11.87 -7.76
C GLY A 208 3.67 -13.27 -7.46
N THR A 209 2.46 -13.62 -7.93
CA THR A 209 1.74 -14.86 -7.57
C THR A 209 2.58 -16.12 -7.65
N GLU A 210 3.36 -16.28 -8.74
CA GLU A 210 4.20 -17.47 -8.92
C GLU A 210 5.23 -17.60 -7.80
N HIS A 211 5.95 -16.52 -7.47
CA HIS A 211 6.95 -16.52 -6.40
C HIS A 211 6.29 -16.71 -5.03
N PHE A 212 5.18 -16.02 -4.77
CA PHE A 212 4.39 -16.17 -3.54
C PHE A 212 3.96 -17.62 -3.28
N VAL A 213 3.47 -18.31 -4.32
CA VAL A 213 2.99 -19.69 -4.19
C VAL A 213 4.15 -20.69 -4.06
N THR A 214 5.21 -20.51 -4.84
CA THR A 214 6.28 -21.52 -4.97
C THR A 214 7.36 -21.41 -3.90
N CYS A 215 7.59 -20.22 -3.33
CA CYS A 215 8.62 -20.01 -2.32
C CYS A 215 8.24 -20.67 -0.99
N LYS A 216 9.23 -21.32 -0.36
CA LYS A 216 9.10 -22.03 0.93
C LYS A 216 10.11 -21.58 1.98
N ASP A 217 11.01 -20.68 1.60
CA ASP A 217 11.99 -20.09 2.50
C ASP A 217 12.22 -18.62 2.12
N PRO A 218 11.46 -17.67 2.70
CA PRO A 218 10.38 -17.90 3.66
C PRO A 218 9.08 -18.42 3.01
N ASP A 219 8.23 -19.14 3.76
CA ASP A 219 6.90 -19.53 3.29
C ASP A 219 5.91 -18.35 3.44
N TYR A 220 5.70 -17.62 2.35
CA TYR A 220 4.83 -16.45 2.32
C TYR A 220 3.35 -16.78 2.58
N GLN A 221 2.87 -17.95 2.15
CA GLN A 221 1.49 -18.36 2.38
C GLN A 221 1.25 -18.62 3.87
N GLN A 222 2.17 -19.33 4.52
CA GLN A 222 2.11 -19.60 5.95
C GLN A 222 2.25 -18.32 6.78
N SER A 223 3.13 -17.41 6.35
CA SER A 223 3.30 -16.08 6.95
C SER A 223 1.99 -15.30 6.91
N LEU A 224 1.36 -15.20 5.74
CA LEU A 224 0.06 -14.53 5.57
C LEU A 224 -1.01 -15.15 6.47
N TRP A 225 -1.15 -16.49 6.46
CA TRP A 225 -2.09 -17.19 7.32
C TRP A 225 -1.88 -16.85 8.79
N LYS A 226 -0.64 -16.85 9.28
CA LYS A 226 -0.32 -16.54 10.68
C LYS A 226 -0.80 -15.13 11.06
N GLY A 227 -0.47 -14.12 10.25
CA GLY A 227 -0.89 -12.74 10.52
C GLY A 227 -2.40 -12.57 10.47
N LEU A 228 -3.05 -13.06 9.40
CA LEU A 228 -4.50 -12.92 9.24
C LEU A 228 -5.29 -13.70 10.29
N SER A 229 -4.85 -14.91 10.66
CA SER A 229 -5.51 -15.70 11.70
C SER A 229 -5.36 -15.07 13.08
N SER A 230 -4.21 -14.47 13.40
CA SER A 230 -4.02 -13.70 14.64
C SER A 230 -5.07 -12.58 14.75
N VAL A 231 -5.12 -11.68 13.76
CA VAL A 231 -6.04 -10.53 13.73
C VAL A 231 -7.51 -10.98 13.72
N MET A 232 -7.86 -11.98 12.91
CA MET A 232 -9.24 -12.42 12.75
C MET A 232 -9.77 -13.21 13.96
N THR A 233 -8.92 -13.90 14.72
CA THR A 233 -9.34 -14.68 15.90
C THR A 233 -9.38 -13.86 17.18
N ASP A 234 -8.66 -12.75 17.25
CA ASP A 234 -8.69 -11.86 18.40
C ASP A 234 -10.14 -11.40 18.69
N GLN A 235 -10.51 -11.47 19.97
CA GLN A 235 -11.84 -11.12 20.47
C GLN A 235 -11.94 -9.65 20.88
N ASN A 236 -10.80 -9.00 21.13
CA ASN A 236 -10.73 -7.60 21.54
C ASN A 236 -10.60 -6.65 20.35
N MET A 237 -10.24 -7.19 19.18
CA MET A 237 -10.02 -6.42 17.96
C MET A 237 -11.33 -5.88 17.38
N GLU A 238 -11.38 -4.58 17.13
CA GLU A 238 -12.57 -3.93 16.58
C GLU A 238 -12.81 -4.33 15.12
N ASP A 239 -14.07 -4.24 14.70
CA ASP A 239 -14.43 -4.49 13.30
C ASP A 239 -13.73 -3.54 12.30
N SER A 240 -13.24 -2.37 12.74
CA SER A 240 -12.51 -1.40 11.91
C SER A 240 -11.14 -1.95 11.50
N ASP A 241 -10.38 -2.41 12.49
CA ASP A 241 -8.96 -2.77 12.34
C ASP A 241 -8.79 -4.08 11.57
N ILE A 242 -9.88 -4.86 11.49
CA ILE A 242 -9.93 -6.15 10.80
C ILE A 242 -10.25 -6.00 9.32
N VAL A 243 -10.82 -4.88 8.88
CA VAL A 243 -11.25 -4.66 7.49
C VAL A 243 -10.21 -5.06 6.42
N PRO A 244 -8.89 -4.84 6.61
CA PRO A 244 -7.87 -5.27 5.66
C PRO A 244 -7.76 -6.80 5.51
N ALA A 245 -7.98 -7.56 6.57
CA ALA A 245 -7.80 -9.01 6.58
C ALA A 245 -8.67 -9.76 5.54
N PRO A 246 -10.01 -9.58 5.49
CA PRO A 246 -10.81 -10.23 4.45
C PRO A 246 -10.41 -9.79 3.06
N LYS A 247 -10.02 -8.53 2.83
CA LYS A 247 -9.55 -8.06 1.51
C LYS A 247 -8.32 -8.86 1.06
N LEU A 248 -7.32 -9.08 1.92
CA LEU A 248 -6.16 -9.92 1.59
C LEU A 248 -6.54 -11.38 1.29
N ILE A 249 -7.52 -11.94 2.00
CA ILE A 249 -8.02 -13.29 1.69
C ILE A 249 -8.69 -13.32 0.31
N GLU A 250 -9.42 -12.27 -0.06
CA GLU A 250 -9.98 -12.14 -1.42
C GLU A 250 -8.87 -12.11 -2.48
N VAL A 251 -7.84 -11.27 -2.31
CA VAL A 251 -6.69 -11.20 -3.23
C VAL A 251 -6.01 -12.57 -3.37
N PHE A 252 -5.80 -13.27 -2.25
CA PHE A 252 -5.19 -14.60 -2.22
C PHE A 252 -5.96 -15.60 -3.10
N PHE A 253 -7.27 -15.74 -2.92
CA PHE A 253 -8.07 -16.70 -3.71
C PHE A 253 -8.33 -16.23 -5.16
N GLN A 254 -8.37 -14.93 -5.42
CA GLN A 254 -8.54 -14.39 -6.77
C GLN A 254 -7.33 -14.66 -7.66
N ASN A 255 -6.12 -14.54 -7.09
CA ASN A 255 -4.87 -14.66 -7.86
C ASN A 255 -4.28 -16.08 -7.85
N CYS A 256 -4.41 -16.81 -6.74
CA CYS A 256 -3.79 -18.14 -6.59
C CYS A 256 -4.66 -19.31 -7.10
N LYS A 257 -5.54 -19.06 -8.08
CA LYS A 257 -6.58 -20.01 -8.49
C LYS A 257 -6.02 -21.40 -8.87
N GLY A 258 -6.53 -22.44 -8.23
CA GLY A 258 -6.16 -23.84 -8.46
C GLY A 258 -4.83 -24.28 -7.83
N GLN A 259 -4.15 -23.42 -7.07
CA GLN A 259 -2.83 -23.70 -6.50
C GLN A 259 -2.82 -23.80 -4.97
N VAL A 260 -3.94 -23.45 -4.32
CA VAL A 260 -4.02 -23.25 -2.85
C VAL A 260 -5.21 -23.95 -2.22
N ASP A 261 -5.63 -25.10 -2.76
CA ASP A 261 -6.80 -25.88 -2.27
C ASP A 261 -6.71 -26.21 -0.77
N HIS A 262 -5.50 -26.45 -0.26
CA HIS A 262 -5.24 -26.73 1.15
C HIS A 262 -5.60 -25.58 2.09
N TRP A 263 -5.68 -24.35 1.59
CA TRP A 263 -6.07 -23.16 2.35
C TRP A 263 -7.59 -22.89 2.35
N VAL A 264 -8.37 -23.62 1.55
CA VAL A 264 -9.83 -23.41 1.47
C VAL A 264 -10.53 -23.66 2.81
N GLU A 265 -10.29 -24.81 3.45
CA GLU A 265 -10.93 -25.12 4.75
C GLU A 265 -10.47 -24.16 5.87
N PRO A 266 -9.17 -23.89 6.08
CA PRO A 266 -8.71 -22.95 7.10
C PRO A 266 -9.32 -21.55 6.98
N TYR A 267 -9.29 -20.94 5.79
CA TYR A 267 -9.85 -19.60 5.60
C TYR A 267 -11.37 -19.57 5.68
N LEU A 268 -12.08 -20.59 5.16
CA LEU A 268 -13.54 -20.66 5.33
C LEU A 268 -13.93 -20.69 6.82
N ARG A 269 -13.27 -21.53 7.62
CA ARG A 269 -13.55 -21.59 9.06
C ARG A 269 -13.27 -20.24 9.72
N LEU A 270 -12.10 -19.65 9.47
CA LEU A 270 -11.70 -18.37 10.04
C LEU A 270 -12.70 -17.25 9.69
N THR A 271 -13.10 -17.16 8.43
CA THR A 271 -14.05 -16.17 7.92
C THR A 271 -15.43 -16.35 8.54
N ILE A 272 -15.94 -17.58 8.64
CA ILE A 272 -17.27 -17.86 9.20
C ILE A 272 -17.30 -17.55 10.70
N ASP A 273 -16.25 -17.92 11.43
CA ASP A 273 -16.15 -17.64 12.86
C ASP A 273 -16.04 -16.13 13.16
N ARG A 274 -15.36 -15.35 12.30
CA ARG A 274 -15.41 -13.88 12.41
C ARG A 274 -16.76 -13.31 11.97
N LEU A 275 -17.40 -13.86 10.94
CA LEU A 275 -18.70 -13.39 10.42
C LEU A 275 -19.80 -13.46 11.47
N ARG A 276 -19.79 -14.51 12.30
CA ARG A 276 -20.73 -14.67 13.43
C ARG A 276 -20.56 -13.63 14.52
N ARG A 277 -19.35 -13.08 14.68
CA ARG A 277 -19.01 -12.08 15.71
C ARG A 277 -19.08 -10.64 15.20
N ALA A 278 -18.93 -10.43 13.89
CA ALA A 278 -18.95 -9.09 13.30
C ALA A 278 -20.28 -8.38 13.60
N GLU A 279 -20.21 -7.07 13.80
CA GLU A 279 -21.36 -6.20 14.08
C GLU A 279 -21.60 -5.23 12.93
N LYS A 280 -20.52 -4.63 12.40
CA LYS A 280 -20.57 -3.61 11.35
C LYS A 280 -21.01 -4.26 10.01
N PRO A 281 -22.05 -3.74 9.33
CA PRO A 281 -22.52 -4.28 8.04
C PRO A 281 -21.44 -4.32 6.95
N TYR A 282 -20.48 -3.39 7.01
CA TYR A 282 -19.38 -3.34 6.07
C TYR A 282 -18.46 -4.55 6.20
N LEU A 283 -18.01 -4.89 7.42
CA LEU A 283 -17.19 -6.07 7.66
C LEU A 283 -17.95 -7.36 7.30
N LYS A 284 -19.23 -7.46 7.66
CA LYS A 284 -20.07 -8.60 7.25
C LYS A 284 -20.10 -8.77 5.73
N SER A 285 -20.20 -7.66 4.99
CA SER A 285 -20.19 -7.70 3.52
C SER A 285 -18.85 -8.20 2.97
N LEU A 286 -17.72 -7.80 3.55
CA LEU A 286 -16.39 -8.30 3.16
C LEU A 286 -16.23 -9.79 3.47
N LEU A 287 -16.65 -10.24 4.65
CA LEU A 287 -16.56 -11.65 5.03
C LEU A 287 -17.43 -12.56 4.14
N VAL A 288 -18.61 -12.09 3.73
CA VAL A 288 -19.41 -12.82 2.73
C VAL A 288 -18.75 -12.77 1.34
N GLN A 289 -18.07 -11.68 0.97
CA GLN A 289 -17.29 -11.61 -0.27
C GLN A 289 -16.10 -12.59 -0.27
N VAL A 290 -15.45 -12.83 0.87
CA VAL A 290 -14.46 -13.91 0.99
C VAL A 290 -15.09 -15.25 0.63
N ILE A 291 -16.25 -15.59 1.21
CA ILE A 291 -16.95 -16.85 0.89
C ILE A 291 -17.32 -16.91 -0.60
N ALA A 292 -17.77 -15.80 -1.20
CA ALA A 292 -18.07 -15.71 -2.62
C ALA A 292 -16.83 -15.93 -3.50
N ASN A 293 -15.67 -15.36 -3.14
CA ASN A 293 -14.41 -15.58 -3.83
C ASN A 293 -13.94 -17.04 -3.72
N VAL A 294 -14.13 -17.68 -2.57
CA VAL A 294 -13.79 -19.10 -2.38
C VAL A 294 -14.70 -20.00 -3.24
N PHE A 295 -15.99 -19.67 -3.37
CA PHE A 295 -16.87 -20.31 -4.37
C PHE A 295 -16.45 -20.07 -5.80
N TYR A 296 -15.98 -18.88 -6.15
CA TYR A 296 -15.48 -18.59 -7.50
C TYR A 296 -14.14 -19.29 -7.78
N TYR A 297 -13.33 -19.50 -6.74
CA TYR A 297 -12.08 -20.25 -6.78
C TYR A 297 -12.33 -21.73 -7.08
N ASN A 298 -13.12 -22.41 -6.25
CA ASN A 298 -13.45 -23.84 -6.41
C ASN A 298 -14.83 -24.16 -5.79
N PRO A 299 -15.92 -24.14 -6.57
CA PRO A 299 -17.28 -24.26 -6.03
C PRO A 299 -17.56 -25.62 -5.40
N SER A 300 -17.06 -26.71 -6.00
CA SER A 300 -17.26 -28.07 -5.49
C SER A 300 -16.61 -28.28 -4.12
N LEU A 301 -15.34 -27.87 -4.00
CA LEU A 301 -14.60 -27.99 -2.74
C LEU A 301 -15.21 -27.10 -1.65
N THR A 302 -15.56 -25.86 -1.99
CA THR A 302 -16.18 -24.91 -1.07
C THR A 302 -17.49 -25.45 -0.52
N LEU A 303 -18.38 -25.93 -1.39
CA LEU A 303 -19.67 -26.47 -0.98
C LEU A 303 -19.51 -27.72 -0.10
N ALA A 304 -18.60 -28.63 -0.46
CA ALA A 304 -18.28 -29.79 0.35
C ALA A 304 -17.76 -29.40 1.75
N MET A 305 -16.93 -28.37 1.85
CA MET A 305 -16.43 -27.86 3.14
C MET A 305 -17.54 -27.22 3.98
N LEU A 306 -18.43 -26.42 3.39
CA LEU A 306 -19.56 -25.84 4.11
C LEU A 306 -20.54 -26.92 4.64
N HIS A 307 -20.73 -28.01 3.90
CA HIS A 307 -21.50 -29.17 4.38
C HIS A 307 -20.79 -29.91 5.51
N LYS A 308 -19.48 -30.17 5.35
CA LYS A 308 -18.65 -30.78 6.40
C LYS A 308 -18.69 -30.00 7.71
N LEU A 309 -18.71 -28.66 7.62
CA LEU A 309 -18.82 -27.76 8.77
C LEU A 309 -20.25 -27.63 9.31
N GLY A 310 -21.27 -28.09 8.58
CA GLY A 310 -22.68 -27.98 8.99
C GLY A 310 -23.26 -26.56 8.89
N VAL A 311 -22.67 -25.69 8.08
CA VAL A 311 -22.98 -24.24 8.05
C VAL A 311 -23.53 -23.74 6.70
N ALA A 312 -23.64 -24.61 5.70
CA ALA A 312 -24.09 -24.21 4.36
C ALA A 312 -25.42 -23.42 4.38
N THR A 313 -26.45 -23.96 5.04
CA THR A 313 -27.78 -23.32 5.14
C THR A 313 -27.71 -21.98 5.85
N GLU A 314 -26.95 -21.88 6.96
CA GLU A 314 -26.75 -20.63 7.70
C GLU A 314 -26.16 -19.54 6.80
N ILE A 315 -25.09 -19.87 6.08
CA ILE A 315 -24.36 -18.94 5.24
C ILE A 315 -25.20 -18.46 4.04
N PHE A 316 -25.87 -19.38 3.33
CA PHE A 316 -26.72 -18.99 2.21
C PHE A 316 -27.90 -18.13 2.65
N ASN A 317 -28.56 -18.48 3.75
CA ASN A 317 -29.67 -17.69 4.29
C ASN A 317 -29.20 -16.27 4.66
N LEU A 318 -28.08 -16.15 5.38
CA LEU A 318 -27.50 -14.85 5.72
C LEU A 318 -27.17 -14.04 4.47
N TRP A 319 -26.50 -14.66 3.49
CA TRP A 319 -26.11 -13.99 2.25
C TRP A 319 -27.33 -13.48 1.47
N PHE A 320 -28.37 -14.30 1.30
CA PHE A 320 -29.59 -13.89 0.60
C PHE A 320 -30.35 -12.78 1.34
N VAL A 321 -30.42 -12.84 2.67
CA VAL A 321 -30.98 -11.76 3.48
C VAL A 321 -30.19 -10.46 3.25
N MET A 322 -28.86 -10.52 3.29
CA MET A 322 -28.02 -9.34 3.06
C MET A 322 -28.17 -8.75 1.66
N LEU A 323 -28.34 -9.59 0.63
CA LEU A 323 -28.61 -9.16 -0.74
C LEU A 323 -29.95 -8.45 -0.87
N GLN A 324 -30.99 -8.93 -0.17
CA GLN A 324 -32.35 -8.38 -0.23
C GLN A 324 -32.51 -7.09 0.59
N GLN A 325 -31.68 -6.86 1.60
CA GLN A 325 -31.77 -5.70 2.47
C GLN A 325 -31.60 -4.37 1.71
N VAL A 326 -32.64 -3.55 1.79
CA VAL A 326 -32.70 -2.19 1.24
C VAL A 326 -33.10 -1.19 2.32
N LYS A 327 -32.54 0.02 2.23
CA LYS A 327 -32.99 1.16 3.04
C LYS A 327 -34.37 1.62 2.56
N LYS A 328 -35.05 2.44 3.37
CA LYS A 328 -36.29 3.13 2.96
C LYS A 328 -36.17 3.92 1.65
N SER A 329 -34.95 4.38 1.34
CA SER A 329 -34.64 5.07 0.07
C SER A 329 -34.48 4.15 -1.15
N GLY A 330 -34.67 2.84 -1.00
CA GLY A 330 -34.45 1.84 -2.06
C GLY A 330 -32.97 1.48 -2.30
N LYS A 331 -32.02 2.19 -1.67
CA LYS A 331 -30.59 1.87 -1.78
C LYS A 331 -30.25 0.60 -1.01
N ARG A 332 -29.40 -0.26 -1.58
CA ARG A 332 -28.88 -1.48 -0.94
C ARG A 332 -28.14 -1.15 0.37
N VAL A 333 -28.35 -1.98 1.40
CA VAL A 333 -27.65 -1.85 2.68
C VAL A 333 -26.23 -2.41 2.60
N ASN A 334 -26.09 -3.57 1.93
CA ASN A 334 -24.85 -4.32 1.76
C ASN A 334 -24.40 -4.30 0.28
N PHE A 335 -23.16 -4.69 0.01
CA PHE A 335 -22.61 -4.85 -1.35
C PHE A 335 -22.87 -3.62 -2.26
N LYS A 336 -22.42 -2.45 -1.80
CA LYS A 336 -22.80 -1.17 -2.42
C LYS A 336 -21.97 -0.90 -3.67
N ARG A 337 -20.68 -1.26 -3.66
CA ARG A 337 -19.75 -0.99 -4.76
C ARG A 337 -20.04 -1.94 -5.92
N GLU A 338 -19.63 -1.57 -7.12
CA GLU A 338 -19.77 -2.42 -8.29
C GLU A 338 -18.95 -3.70 -8.15
N HIS A 339 -17.74 -3.59 -7.61
CA HIS A 339 -16.88 -4.71 -7.26
C HIS A 339 -17.61 -5.74 -6.38
N ASP A 340 -18.20 -5.31 -5.25
CA ASP A 340 -18.87 -6.21 -4.32
C ASP A 340 -19.99 -7.03 -4.99
N LYS A 341 -20.74 -6.38 -5.89
CA LYS A 341 -21.81 -7.04 -6.65
C LYS A 341 -21.24 -8.04 -7.63
N LYS A 342 -20.17 -7.69 -8.34
CA LYS A 342 -19.48 -8.59 -9.28
C LYS A 342 -18.97 -9.84 -8.56
N VAL A 343 -18.29 -9.67 -7.41
CA VAL A 343 -17.81 -10.79 -6.59
C VAL A 343 -18.97 -11.69 -6.16
N CYS A 344 -20.06 -11.11 -5.65
CA CYS A 344 -21.22 -11.89 -5.24
C CYS A 344 -21.86 -12.66 -6.40
N CYS A 345 -22.00 -12.02 -7.56
CA CYS A 345 -22.53 -12.66 -8.76
C CYS A 345 -21.64 -13.82 -9.23
N LEU A 346 -20.33 -13.63 -9.29
CA LEU A 346 -19.39 -14.66 -9.70
C LEU A 346 -19.40 -15.87 -8.75
N GLY A 347 -19.46 -15.62 -7.43
CA GLY A 347 -19.56 -16.68 -6.43
C GLY A 347 -20.87 -17.47 -6.50
N LEU A 348 -22.01 -16.81 -6.70
CA LEU A 348 -23.30 -17.50 -6.82
C LEU A 348 -23.44 -18.23 -8.16
N THR A 349 -22.96 -17.64 -9.26
CA THR A 349 -23.07 -18.25 -10.59
C THR A 349 -22.12 -19.42 -10.79
N SER A 350 -21.01 -19.50 -10.04
CA SER A 350 -20.13 -20.67 -10.08
C SER A 350 -20.81 -21.95 -9.57
N LEU A 351 -21.88 -21.82 -8.77
CA LEU A 351 -22.69 -22.95 -8.29
C LEU A 351 -23.60 -23.55 -9.38
N ILE A 352 -24.00 -22.76 -10.38
CA ILE A 352 -24.96 -23.21 -11.42
C ILE A 352 -24.33 -24.32 -12.29
N GLY A 353 -23.01 -24.30 -12.44
CA GLY A 353 -22.27 -25.31 -13.20
C GLY A 353 -22.03 -26.62 -12.44
N LEU A 354 -22.40 -26.71 -11.16
CA LEU A 354 -22.20 -27.93 -10.38
C LEU A 354 -23.18 -29.01 -10.82
N PRO A 355 -22.72 -30.27 -11.00
CA PRO A 355 -23.63 -31.36 -11.31
C PRO A 355 -24.59 -31.59 -10.13
N ALA A 356 -25.84 -31.93 -10.45
CA ALA A 356 -26.95 -31.96 -9.49
C ALA A 356 -26.72 -32.85 -8.26
N ASN A 357 -25.78 -33.79 -8.33
CA ASN A 357 -25.36 -34.65 -7.23
C ASN A 357 -24.53 -33.96 -6.13
N HIS A 358 -24.05 -32.73 -6.36
CA HIS A 358 -23.31 -31.93 -5.36
C HIS A 358 -24.20 -30.93 -4.61
N ILE A 359 -25.44 -30.74 -5.07
CA ILE A 359 -26.45 -29.94 -4.38
C ILE A 359 -27.17 -30.90 -3.41
N PRO A 360 -27.28 -30.59 -2.10
CA PRO A 360 -28.00 -31.45 -1.16
C PRO A 360 -29.41 -31.73 -1.66
N ALA A 361 -29.85 -32.99 -1.52
CA ALA A 361 -31.26 -33.29 -1.65
C ALA A 361 -32.03 -32.53 -0.55
N GLU A 362 -33.15 -31.91 -0.93
CA GLU A 362 -34.01 -31.07 -0.08
C GLU A 362 -34.31 -31.66 1.31
#